data_AF-A0A931HIX6-F1
#
_entry.id   AF-A0A931HIX6-F1
#
_cell.length_a   1.000
_cell.length_b   1.000
_cell.length_c   1.000
_cell.angle_alpha   90.00
_cell.angle_beta   90.00
_cell.angle_gamma   90.00
#
_symmetry.space_group_name_H-M   'P 1'
#
loop_
_entity.id
_entity.type
_entity.pdbx_description
1 polymer ?
#
loop_
_entity_poly.entity_id
_entity_poly.type
_entity_poly.pdbx_seq_one_letter_code
_entity_poly.pdbx_strand_id
1 'polypeptide(L)'
;MNSRSFPEQLSDMWRTRPVRLPDQGHVAGVCAGIGVRYGVDPVLIRVAFVVSTIFGGAGIVLYLACWVLLNRYGDPVSPVESLVGRGHSADSNTKVIVLLVALAVAASALGPVGAGLGGSGFLSLMLMLGGLWLLYLRKPEPPVLPPPPGSVAFQQNPFPDFSVPQAPYAPSQFTQAPFAQQPFAAGAAPTPGPAPADPNFWIKKDAATSETTGSANESAPPADPAQPAPDPFGATATPPSWDPLGVAPFAWDLPEPAPIRTPVPDRKQPRSRLTTTILGLAVLAAAAAAAVAAATGMEWLTPARIGAIALAVIGLGLLLGAFLHRGHGLLVVTGPLIGFVVLASLVGPIDTSRWGPQQYAPRTAAELQPEYAVQMGELELDLRNLTLTEDRTVAVETRFGNSRILLPPNLDVDITCTERASSPCPTQGFDAGADGRKGPVLTLDIDTAFGNSEVHRG
;
A
#
# COMPACT_ATOMS: atom_id res chain seq x y z
N MET A 1 40.44 -2.11 3.37
CA MET A 1 38.99 -2.10 3.14
C MET A 1 38.31 -2.53 4.43
N ASN A 2 37.70 -1.61 5.17
CA ASN A 2 36.99 -1.96 6.40
C ASN A 2 35.70 -2.69 6.01
N SER A 3 35.71 -4.02 6.06
CA SER A 3 34.49 -4.82 5.94
C SER A 3 33.62 -4.52 7.15
N ARG A 4 32.62 -3.65 6.98
CA ARG A 4 31.60 -3.43 8.02
C ARG A 4 30.99 -4.77 8.40
N SER A 5 30.75 -4.99 9.68
CA SER A 5 30.09 -6.21 10.15
C SER A 5 28.67 -6.30 9.60
N PHE A 6 28.12 -7.52 9.44
CA PHE A 6 26.76 -7.72 8.91
C PHE A 6 25.68 -6.89 9.66
N PRO A 7 25.68 -6.79 11.00
CA PRO A 7 24.73 -5.95 11.72
C PRO A 7 24.84 -4.45 11.38
N GLU A 8 26.07 -3.96 11.19
CA GLU A 8 26.30 -2.56 10.77
C GLU A 8 25.82 -2.32 9.34
N GLN A 9 26.01 -3.29 8.45
CA GLN A 9 25.48 -3.20 7.08
C GLN A 9 23.95 -3.15 7.07
N LEU A 10 23.29 -3.97 7.89
CA LEU A 10 21.83 -3.97 8.00
C LEU A 10 21.29 -2.67 8.61
N SER A 11 21.96 -2.17 9.66
CA SER A 11 21.63 -0.89 10.29
C SER A 11 21.77 0.28 9.31
N ASP A 12 22.84 0.29 8.52
CA ASP A 12 23.07 1.32 7.50
C ASP A 12 22.09 1.21 6.33
N MET A 13 21.76 0.00 5.89
CA MET A 13 20.71 -0.25 4.91
C MET A 13 19.35 0.27 5.39
N TRP A 14 19.02 0.08 6.68
CA TRP A 14 17.77 0.57 7.25
C TRP A 14 17.75 2.10 7.43
N ARG A 15 18.89 2.71 7.75
CA ARG A 15 19.05 4.17 7.80
C ARG A 15 18.91 4.81 6.42
N THR A 16 19.48 4.17 5.40
CA THR A 16 19.45 4.63 4.01
C THR A 16 18.30 3.99 3.21
N ARG A 17 17.24 3.57 3.91
CA ARG A 17 16.09 2.89 3.31
C ARG A 17 15.48 3.70 2.17
N PRO A 18 14.95 3.05 1.12
CA PRO A 18 14.31 3.75 0.01
C PRO A 18 13.16 4.63 0.48
N VAL A 19 13.02 5.80 -0.13
CA VAL A 19 11.89 6.69 0.10
C VAL A 19 10.84 6.43 -0.97
N ARG A 20 9.58 6.45 -0.59
CA ARG A 20 8.46 6.17 -1.47
C ARG A 20 8.03 7.45 -2.21
N LEU A 21 7.99 7.40 -3.54
CA LEU A 21 7.69 8.56 -4.43
C LEU A 21 6.32 8.36 -5.11
N PRO A 22 5.19 8.70 -4.44
CA PRO A 22 3.86 8.49 -5.00
C PRO A 22 3.57 9.36 -6.22
N ASP A 23 4.22 10.52 -6.35
CA ASP A 23 3.98 11.43 -7.48
C ASP A 23 4.63 10.92 -8.79
N GLN A 24 5.61 10.02 -8.70
CA GLN A 24 6.29 9.41 -9.85
C GLN A 24 5.85 7.96 -10.11
N GLY A 25 4.97 7.39 -9.29
CA GLY A 25 4.60 5.97 -9.35
C GLY A 25 3.10 5.72 -9.25
N HIS A 26 2.56 4.86 -10.11
CA HIS A 26 1.11 4.63 -10.20
C HIS A 26 0.47 4.02 -8.95
N VAL A 27 1.19 3.13 -8.25
CA VAL A 27 0.68 2.47 -7.04
C VAL A 27 1.67 2.79 -5.93
N ALA A 28 1.22 3.56 -4.94
CA ALA A 28 1.96 3.94 -3.73
C ALA A 28 3.34 4.61 -3.89
N GLY A 29 4.05 4.50 -5.02
CA GLY A 29 5.41 5.00 -5.23
C GLY A 29 6.53 4.05 -4.78
N VAL A 30 6.25 2.78 -4.45
CA VAL A 30 7.24 1.85 -3.86
C VAL A 30 8.32 1.47 -4.88
N CYS A 31 7.92 0.98 -6.06
CA CYS A 31 8.86 0.59 -7.11
C CYS A 31 9.67 1.79 -7.64
N ALA A 32 9.02 2.97 -7.74
CA ALA A 32 9.70 4.21 -8.11
C ALA A 32 10.78 4.59 -7.08
N GLY A 33 10.45 4.48 -5.79
CA GLY A 33 11.39 4.72 -4.69
C GLY A 33 12.61 3.81 -4.68
N ILE A 34 12.38 2.49 -4.82
CA ILE A 34 13.45 1.50 -4.92
C ILE A 34 14.28 1.72 -6.19
N GLY A 35 13.62 2.05 -7.30
CA GLY A 35 14.27 2.31 -8.59
C GLY A 35 15.19 3.52 -8.56
N VAL A 36 14.74 4.64 -7.97
CA VAL A 36 15.59 5.82 -7.78
C VAL A 36 16.75 5.52 -6.84
N ARG A 37 16.51 4.84 -5.71
CA ARG A 37 17.55 4.50 -4.73
C ARG A 37 18.70 3.67 -5.32
N TYR A 38 18.38 2.67 -6.15
CA TYR A 38 19.37 1.74 -6.72
C TYR A 38 19.69 2.01 -8.20
N GLY A 39 19.11 3.06 -8.80
CA GLY A 39 19.20 3.38 -10.22
C GLY A 39 18.85 2.21 -11.13
N VAL A 40 17.73 1.55 -10.84
CA VAL A 40 17.12 0.47 -11.62
C VAL A 40 15.78 0.99 -12.15
N ASP A 41 15.41 0.62 -13.38
CA ASP A 41 14.12 1.00 -13.95
C ASP A 41 12.97 0.50 -13.02
N PRO A 42 12.05 1.38 -12.58
CA PRO A 42 10.87 1.00 -11.82
C PRO A 42 10.02 -0.12 -12.46
N VAL A 43 10.08 -0.28 -13.79
CA VAL A 43 9.39 -1.35 -14.52
C VAL A 43 9.95 -2.73 -14.13
N LEU A 44 11.28 -2.90 -14.09
CA LEU A 44 11.93 -4.17 -13.70
C LEU A 44 11.55 -4.59 -12.28
N ILE A 45 11.54 -3.63 -11.35
CA ILE A 45 11.13 -3.87 -9.96
C ILE A 45 9.66 -4.30 -9.90
N ARG A 46 8.80 -3.69 -10.73
CA ARG A 46 7.38 -4.06 -10.83
C ARG A 46 7.23 -5.51 -11.32
N VAL A 47 7.95 -5.89 -12.37
CA VAL A 47 7.95 -7.27 -12.88
C VAL A 47 8.43 -8.25 -11.82
N ALA A 48 9.50 -7.92 -11.07
CA ALA A 48 9.98 -8.77 -9.99
C ALA A 48 8.90 -9.02 -8.91
N PHE A 49 8.19 -7.98 -8.46
CA PHE A 49 7.06 -8.13 -7.51
C PHE A 49 5.92 -8.99 -8.07
N VAL A 50 5.55 -8.79 -9.34
CA VAL A 50 4.49 -9.59 -9.97
C VAL A 50 4.91 -11.06 -10.06
N VAL A 51 6.12 -11.34 -10.54
CA VAL A 51 6.65 -12.71 -10.63
C VAL A 51 6.71 -13.35 -9.24
N SER A 52 7.23 -12.66 -8.22
CA SER A 52 7.26 -13.18 -6.85
C SER A 52 5.86 -13.38 -6.24
N THR A 53 4.84 -12.67 -6.73
CA THR A 53 3.45 -12.91 -6.32
C THR A 53 2.92 -14.21 -6.93
N ILE A 54 3.25 -14.50 -8.19
CA ILE A 54 2.84 -15.73 -8.88
C ILE A 54 3.56 -16.96 -8.29
N PHE A 55 4.85 -16.83 -8.02
CA PHE A 55 5.72 -17.91 -7.52
C PHE A 55 5.66 -18.11 -6.00
N GLY A 56 4.51 -17.84 -5.37
CA GLY A 56 4.29 -18.11 -3.94
C GLY A 56 3.86 -16.92 -3.09
N GLY A 57 3.32 -15.85 -3.69
CA GLY A 57 2.64 -14.77 -2.97
C GLY A 57 3.54 -13.78 -2.22
N ALA A 58 4.86 -13.97 -2.16
CA ALA A 58 5.73 -13.10 -1.38
C ALA A 58 5.77 -11.66 -1.93
N GLY A 59 5.55 -11.50 -3.24
CA GLY A 59 5.56 -10.19 -3.88
C GLY A 59 4.52 -9.23 -3.27
N ILE A 60 3.29 -9.69 -3.04
CA ILE A 60 2.26 -8.82 -2.45
C ILE A 60 2.51 -8.52 -0.97
N VAL A 61 3.04 -9.48 -0.22
CA VAL A 61 3.42 -9.30 1.20
C VAL A 61 4.53 -8.26 1.31
N LEU A 62 5.61 -8.42 0.54
CA LEU A 62 6.72 -7.48 0.52
C LEU A 62 6.29 -6.09 0.03
N TYR A 63 5.39 -6.02 -0.94
CA TYR A 63 4.87 -4.76 -1.44
C TYR A 63 4.08 -3.99 -0.37
N LEU A 64 3.18 -4.67 0.34
CA LEU A 64 2.41 -4.10 1.45
C LEU A 64 3.32 -3.72 2.63
N ALA A 65 4.33 -4.54 2.94
CA ALA A 65 5.32 -4.24 3.97
C ALA A 65 6.12 -2.98 3.61
N CYS A 66 6.64 -2.88 2.38
CA CYS A 66 7.33 -1.68 1.91
C CYS A 66 6.43 -0.45 1.91
N TRP A 67 5.13 -0.59 1.61
CA TRP A 67 4.21 0.54 1.69
C TRP A 67 4.11 1.09 3.13
N VAL A 68 4.03 0.21 4.12
CA VAL A 68 3.84 0.58 5.53
C VAL A 68 5.14 1.02 6.22
N LEU A 69 6.29 0.48 5.79
CA LEU A 69 7.62 0.71 6.38
C LEU A 69 8.40 1.86 5.72
N LEU A 70 8.23 2.11 4.42
CA LEU A 70 8.98 3.16 3.72
C LEU A 70 8.31 4.53 3.90
N ASN A 71 9.13 5.53 4.23
CA ASN A 71 8.69 6.92 4.39
C ASN A 71 8.21 7.46 3.04
N ARG A 72 7.19 8.32 3.05
CA ARG A 72 6.83 9.10 1.86
C ARG A 72 7.85 10.22 1.66
N TYR A 73 8.14 10.56 0.41
CA TYR A 73 8.96 11.72 0.10
C TYR A 73 8.38 13.00 0.73
N GLY A 74 9.19 13.67 1.57
CA GLY A 74 8.78 14.83 2.36
C GLY A 74 8.31 14.53 3.79
N ASP A 75 8.06 13.27 4.15
CA ASP A 75 7.63 12.89 5.50
C ASP A 75 8.84 12.44 6.37
N PRO A 76 8.93 12.89 7.64
CA PRO A 76 10.05 12.52 8.52
C PRO A 76 9.96 11.08 9.05
N VAL A 77 8.76 10.49 9.08
CA VAL A 77 8.51 9.16 9.67
C VAL A 77 7.75 8.24 8.71
N SER A 78 7.80 6.93 8.98
CA SER A 78 7.05 5.94 8.21
C SER A 78 5.57 5.89 8.65
N PRO A 79 4.65 5.41 7.78
CA PRO A 79 3.24 5.30 8.12
C PRO A 79 2.96 4.47 9.39
N VAL A 80 3.66 3.36 9.61
CA VAL A 80 3.53 2.58 10.87
C VAL A 80 4.07 3.32 12.08
N GLU A 81 5.14 4.10 11.91
CA GLU A 81 5.77 4.84 13.00
C GLU A 81 4.90 6.01 13.48
N SER A 82 4.13 6.62 12.56
CA SER A 82 3.08 7.57 12.94
C SER A 82 1.93 6.93 13.72
N LEU A 83 1.64 5.63 13.52
CA LEU A 83 0.63 4.92 14.32
C LEU A 83 1.12 4.68 15.75
N VAL A 84 2.44 4.49 15.94
CA VAL A 84 3.10 4.34 17.24
C VAL A 84 3.33 5.70 17.94
N GLY A 85 2.96 6.81 17.30
CA GLY A 85 3.04 8.15 17.87
C GLY A 85 4.41 8.81 17.80
N ARG A 86 5.35 8.28 17.00
CA ARG A 86 6.71 8.82 16.88
C ARG A 86 6.86 9.96 15.85
N GLY A 87 5.75 10.55 15.41
CA GLY A 87 5.75 11.67 14.46
C GLY A 87 4.47 11.74 13.63
N HIS A 88 4.45 12.66 12.67
CA HIS A 88 3.31 12.86 11.75
C HIS A 88 3.70 12.41 10.33
N SER A 89 2.94 11.46 9.77
CA SER A 89 2.99 11.12 8.34
C SER A 89 1.81 11.79 7.63
N ALA A 90 1.95 12.08 6.34
CA ALA A 90 0.85 12.59 5.52
C ALA A 90 -0.26 11.53 5.30
N ASP A 91 0.07 10.24 5.49
CA ASP A 91 -0.87 9.12 5.38
C ASP A 91 -1.81 9.01 6.58
N SER A 92 -3.01 8.50 6.32
CA SER A 92 -4.08 8.31 7.31
C SER A 92 -3.81 7.14 8.24
N ASN A 93 -3.96 7.31 9.57
CA ASN A 93 -3.93 6.17 10.51
C ASN A 93 -4.92 5.06 10.14
N THR A 94 -6.11 5.40 9.62
CA THR A 94 -7.08 4.40 9.14
C THR A 94 -6.54 3.62 7.94
N LYS A 95 -5.86 4.30 7.01
CA LYS A 95 -5.24 3.65 5.85
C LYS A 95 -4.10 2.73 6.28
N VAL A 96 -3.30 3.14 7.27
CA VAL A 96 -2.23 2.31 7.84
C VAL A 96 -2.79 1.05 8.50
N ILE A 97 -3.84 1.18 9.31
CA ILE A 97 -4.49 0.02 9.95
C ILE A 97 -5.03 -0.95 8.89
N VAL A 98 -5.71 -0.45 7.85
CA VAL A 98 -6.20 -1.30 6.75
C VAL A 98 -5.06 -2.00 6.02
N LEU A 99 -3.94 -1.31 5.77
CA LEU A 99 -2.76 -1.93 5.16
C LEU A 99 -2.11 -2.98 6.06
N LEU A 100 -2.07 -2.77 7.38
CA LEU A 100 -1.58 -3.77 8.34
C LEU A 100 -2.48 -5.01 8.38
N VAL A 101 -3.80 -4.83 8.36
CA VAL A 101 -4.75 -5.96 8.27
C VAL A 101 -4.58 -6.69 6.94
N ALA A 102 -4.50 -5.97 5.82
CA ALA A 102 -4.26 -6.57 4.51
C ALA A 102 -2.91 -7.32 4.46
N LEU A 103 -1.86 -6.77 5.09
CA LEU A 103 -0.56 -7.42 5.22
C LEU A 103 -0.66 -8.69 6.07
N ALA A 104 -1.38 -8.66 7.20
CA ALA A 104 -1.57 -9.82 8.05
C ALA A 104 -2.34 -10.94 7.33
N VAL A 105 -3.40 -10.60 6.59
CA VAL A 105 -4.15 -11.56 5.77
C VAL A 105 -3.28 -12.13 4.65
N ALA A 106 -2.57 -11.28 3.91
CA ALA A 106 -1.66 -11.71 2.86
C ALA A 106 -0.53 -12.60 3.40
N ALA A 107 0.01 -12.29 4.57
CA ALA A 107 1.03 -13.10 5.24
C ALA A 107 0.47 -14.43 5.75
N SER A 108 -0.78 -14.48 6.23
CA SER A 108 -1.42 -15.73 6.64
C SER A 108 -1.75 -16.66 5.47
N ALA A 109 -1.91 -16.10 4.26
CA ALA A 109 -2.06 -16.86 3.03
C ALA A 109 -0.71 -17.44 2.52
N LEU A 110 0.42 -16.92 3.01
CA LEU A 110 1.73 -17.58 2.89
C LEU A 110 1.72 -18.77 3.85
N GLY A 111 1.22 -19.91 3.38
CA GLY A 111 1.07 -21.12 4.20
C GLY A 111 2.38 -21.55 4.89
N PRO A 112 2.29 -22.30 6.00
CA PRO A 112 3.46 -22.77 6.73
C PRO A 112 4.37 -23.60 5.83
N VAL A 113 5.68 -23.40 6.00
CA VAL A 113 6.73 -24.11 5.26
C VAL A 113 6.54 -25.62 5.46
N GLY A 114 6.12 -26.34 4.42
CA GLY A 114 6.07 -27.81 4.42
C GLY A 114 4.71 -28.48 4.17
N ALA A 115 3.61 -27.74 3.99
CA ALA A 115 2.32 -28.31 3.58
C ALA A 115 1.93 -27.85 2.16
N GLY A 116 2.21 -28.68 1.15
CA GLY A 116 1.91 -28.40 -0.27
C GLY A 116 2.81 -27.35 -0.91
N LEU A 117 2.42 -26.84 -2.09
CA LEU A 117 3.13 -25.86 -2.96
C LEU A 117 3.61 -24.53 -2.28
N GLY A 118 3.50 -24.41 -0.95
CA GLY A 118 3.84 -23.25 -0.12
C GLY A 118 5.34 -23.04 0.19
N GLY A 119 6.23 -23.95 -0.18
CA GLY A 119 7.69 -23.73 -0.05
C GLY A 119 8.24 -22.63 -0.98
N SER A 120 7.55 -22.38 -2.10
CA SER A 120 7.93 -21.38 -3.10
C SER A 120 7.85 -19.94 -2.57
N GLY A 121 6.90 -19.66 -1.66
CA GLY A 121 6.73 -18.32 -1.08
C GLY A 121 7.92 -17.88 -0.25
N PHE A 122 8.43 -18.76 0.62
CA PHE A 122 9.62 -18.46 1.43
C PHE A 122 10.87 -18.30 0.56
N LEU A 123 11.04 -19.16 -0.45
CA LEU A 123 12.17 -19.06 -1.37
C LEU A 123 12.11 -17.76 -2.18
N SER A 124 10.94 -17.36 -2.69
CA SER A 124 10.81 -16.10 -3.43
C SER A 124 10.99 -14.88 -2.54
N LEU A 125 10.57 -14.95 -1.26
CA LEU A 125 10.84 -13.92 -0.26
C LEU A 125 12.34 -13.77 0.01
N MET A 126 13.04 -14.89 0.22
CA MET A 126 14.50 -14.92 0.42
C MET A 126 15.24 -14.40 -0.82
N LEU A 127 14.84 -14.80 -2.02
CA LEU A 127 15.43 -14.33 -3.28
C LEU A 127 15.21 -12.82 -3.47
N MET A 128 14.02 -12.31 -3.14
CA MET A 128 13.73 -10.88 -3.26
C MET A 128 14.55 -10.05 -2.26
N LEU A 129 14.60 -10.49 -1.00
CA LEU A 129 15.41 -9.83 0.04
C LEU A 129 16.91 -9.90 -0.29
N GLY A 130 17.38 -11.05 -0.78
CA GLY A 130 18.75 -11.23 -1.28
C GLY A 130 19.04 -10.32 -2.49
N GLY A 131 18.11 -10.19 -3.42
CA GLY A 131 18.21 -9.26 -4.55
C GLY A 131 18.32 -7.80 -4.11
N LEU A 132 17.49 -7.37 -3.15
CA LEU A 132 17.58 -6.03 -2.55
C LEU A 132 18.91 -5.80 -1.82
N TRP A 133 19.41 -6.82 -1.11
CA TRP A 133 20.70 -6.77 -0.45
C TRP A 133 21.86 -6.68 -1.45
N LEU A 134 21.82 -7.42 -2.56
CA LEU A 134 22.80 -7.32 -3.64
C LEU A 134 22.78 -5.93 -4.32
N LEU A 135 21.58 -5.34 -4.50
CA LEU A 135 21.46 -3.97 -4.99
C LEU A 135 22.07 -2.95 -4.01
N TYR A 136 21.90 -3.15 -2.71
CA TYR A 136 22.54 -2.35 -1.68
C TYR A 136 24.06 -2.47 -1.71
N LEU A 137 24.60 -3.69 -1.86
CA LEU A 137 26.04 -3.89 -2.01
C LEU A 137 26.60 -3.19 -3.27
N ARG A 138 25.81 -3.10 -4.35
CA ARG A 138 26.20 -2.40 -5.57
C ARG A 138 26.14 -0.87 -5.44
N LYS A 139 25.19 -0.32 -4.70
CA LYS A 139 25.00 1.13 -4.50
C LYS A 139 24.70 1.47 -3.03
N PRO A 140 25.73 1.47 -2.16
CA PRO A 140 25.54 1.75 -0.74
C PRO A 140 25.16 3.22 -0.48
N GLU A 141 25.65 4.16 -1.29
CA GLU A 141 25.39 5.58 -1.09
C GLU A 141 24.01 6.01 -1.64
N PRO A 142 23.17 6.69 -0.84
CA PRO A 142 21.88 7.20 -1.29
C PRO A 142 22.03 8.32 -2.32
N PRO A 143 21.24 8.31 -3.41
CA PRO A 143 21.22 9.43 -4.33
C PRO A 143 20.63 10.65 -3.63
N VAL A 144 21.15 11.84 -3.98
CA VAL A 144 20.60 13.10 -3.51
C VAL A 144 19.25 13.31 -4.19
N LEU A 145 18.17 13.18 -3.42
CA LEU A 145 16.83 13.53 -3.89
C LEU A 145 16.69 15.07 -3.85
N PRO A 146 15.83 15.65 -4.72
CA PRO A 146 15.51 17.06 -4.63
C PRO A 146 14.95 17.41 -3.23
N PRO A 147 14.89 18.69 -2.87
CA PRO A 147 14.11 19.11 -1.71
C PRO A 147 12.62 18.81 -1.94
N PRO A 148 11.88 18.31 -0.94
CA PRO A 148 10.45 18.09 -1.06
C PRO A 148 9.70 19.41 -1.29
N PRO A 149 8.58 19.40 -2.06
CA PRO A 149 7.82 20.61 -2.34
C PRO A 149 7.33 21.25 -1.04
N GLY A 150 7.64 22.53 -0.85
CA GLY A 150 7.34 23.29 0.38
C GLY A 150 8.45 23.32 1.42
N SER A 151 9.58 22.62 1.20
CA SER A 151 10.79 22.85 2.00
C SER A 151 11.47 24.15 1.57
N VAL A 152 11.66 25.05 2.53
CA VAL A 152 12.45 26.26 2.33
C VAL A 152 13.91 25.84 2.27
N ALA A 153 14.49 25.81 1.07
CA ALA A 153 15.93 25.71 0.94
C ALA A 153 16.52 27.02 1.46
N PHE A 154 17.04 27.02 2.68
CA PHE A 154 17.98 28.07 3.07
C PHE A 154 19.18 27.89 2.16
N GLN A 155 19.31 28.75 1.15
CA GLN A 155 20.53 28.83 0.39
C GLN A 155 21.64 29.12 1.41
N GLN A 156 22.51 28.15 1.68
CA GLN A 156 23.67 28.37 2.53
C GLN A 156 24.53 29.43 1.83
N ASN A 157 24.49 30.64 2.41
CA ASN A 157 25.22 31.85 2.04
C ASN A 157 25.04 32.38 0.60
N PRO A 158 24.41 33.57 0.45
CA PRO A 158 24.62 34.45 -0.70
C PRO A 158 25.98 35.18 -0.62
N PHE A 159 26.70 35.06 0.49
CA PHE A 159 27.97 35.76 0.69
C PHE A 159 29.12 35.00 0.04
N PRO A 160 29.93 35.64 -0.82
CA PRO A 160 31.13 35.01 -1.35
C PRO A 160 32.05 34.59 -0.22
N ASP A 161 32.71 33.45 -0.41
CA ASP A 161 33.63 32.83 0.55
C ASP A 161 34.79 33.80 0.83
N PHE A 162 34.70 34.59 1.89
CA PHE A 162 35.82 35.39 2.37
C PHE A 162 36.74 34.47 3.17
N SER A 163 37.55 33.69 2.46
CA SER A 163 38.74 33.09 3.05
C SER A 163 39.66 34.22 3.48
N VAL A 164 39.53 34.68 4.72
CA VAL A 164 40.47 35.63 5.31
C VAL A 164 41.82 34.92 5.36
N PRO A 165 42.86 35.40 4.65
CA PRO A 165 44.19 34.85 4.83
C PRO A 165 44.55 35.06 6.29
N GLN A 166 44.84 33.97 7.01
CA GLN A 166 45.42 34.03 8.35
C GLN A 166 46.79 34.69 8.23
N ALA A 167 46.83 36.02 8.26
CA ALA A 167 48.07 36.75 8.45
C ALA A 167 48.54 36.48 9.89
N PRO A 168 49.83 36.14 10.11
CA PRO A 168 50.37 35.92 11.43
C PRO A 168 50.16 37.17 12.29
N TYR A 169 49.57 36.96 13.47
CA TYR A 169 49.32 38.00 14.46
C TYR A 169 50.62 38.68 14.89
N ALA A 170 50.81 39.94 14.49
CA ALA A 170 51.82 40.82 15.08
C ALA A 170 51.18 41.58 16.25
N PRO A 171 51.66 41.43 17.50
CA PRO A 171 51.10 42.15 18.63
C PRO A 171 51.71 43.55 18.68
N SER A 172 51.02 44.55 18.15
CA SER A 172 51.41 45.94 18.41
C SER A 172 50.23 46.91 18.43
N GLN A 173 49.93 47.34 19.66
CA GLN A 173 49.61 48.71 20.04
C GLN A 173 48.17 49.21 19.81
N PHE A 174 47.23 48.67 20.58
CA PHE A 174 46.07 49.44 21.00
C PHE A 174 46.39 50.18 22.29
N THR A 175 46.74 51.47 22.16
CA THR A 175 46.68 52.42 23.27
C THR A 175 45.20 52.65 23.59
N GLN A 176 44.76 52.26 24.79
CA GLN A 176 43.42 52.60 25.28
C GLN A 176 43.32 54.11 25.45
N ALA A 177 42.51 54.78 24.63
CA ALA A 177 42.03 56.12 24.94
C ALA A 177 40.99 55.99 26.07
N PRO A 178 41.15 56.68 27.21
CA PRO A 178 40.17 56.61 28.28
C PRO A 178 38.87 57.28 27.82
N PHE A 179 37.79 56.52 27.89
CA PHE A 179 36.42 56.99 27.69
C PHE A 179 36.09 58.04 28.76
N ALA A 180 35.91 59.29 28.34
CA ALA A 180 35.31 60.32 29.19
C ALA A 180 33.81 60.04 29.30
N GLN A 181 33.35 59.62 30.48
CA GLN A 181 31.92 59.51 30.79
C GLN A 181 31.34 60.92 30.91
N GLN A 182 30.58 61.37 29.91
CA GLN A 182 29.71 62.53 30.07
C GLN A 182 28.46 62.10 30.86
N PRO A 183 28.13 62.74 31.99
CA PRO A 183 26.92 62.44 32.72
C PRO A 183 25.69 62.89 31.92
N PHE A 184 24.70 62.00 31.85
CA PHE A 184 23.42 62.22 31.19
C PHE A 184 22.69 63.39 31.87
N ALA A 185 22.50 64.50 31.15
CA ALA A 185 21.66 65.59 31.62
C ALA A 185 20.18 65.14 31.53
N ALA A 186 19.53 65.07 32.68
CA ALA A 186 18.08 64.85 32.75
C ALA A 186 17.34 66.07 32.19
N GLY A 187 16.56 65.88 31.12
CA GLY A 187 15.76 66.94 30.52
C GLY A 187 14.65 66.43 29.60
N ALA A 188 13.42 66.70 30.02
CA ALA A 188 12.13 66.66 29.30
C ALA A 188 11.48 65.27 29.05
N ALA A 189 10.28 65.13 29.64
CA ALA A 189 9.37 64.00 29.51
C ALA A 189 8.81 63.85 28.07
N PRO A 190 8.51 62.62 27.62
CA PRO A 190 7.86 62.41 26.33
C PRO A 190 6.40 62.90 26.38
N THR A 191 6.05 63.80 25.47
CA THR A 191 4.66 64.17 25.18
C THR A 191 3.91 62.96 24.61
N PRO A 192 2.72 62.62 25.11
CA PRO A 192 1.89 61.58 24.50
C PRO A 192 1.42 62.01 23.11
N GLY A 193 1.74 61.23 22.08
CA GLY A 193 1.10 61.36 20.77
C GLY A 193 -0.38 60.98 20.85
N PRO A 194 -1.26 61.49 19.96
CA PRO A 194 -2.68 61.21 20.02
C PRO A 194 -2.95 59.72 19.84
N ALA A 195 -3.60 59.10 20.83
CA ALA A 195 -4.10 57.74 20.75
C ALA A 195 -5.21 57.64 19.69
N PRO A 196 -5.29 56.54 18.91
CA PRO A 196 -6.41 56.31 18.01
C PRO A 196 -7.70 56.13 18.85
N ALA A 197 -8.70 56.98 18.61
CA ALA A 197 -9.92 57.07 19.40
C ALA A 197 -10.96 55.96 19.12
N ASP A 198 -10.58 54.86 18.47
CA ASP A 198 -11.52 53.81 18.09
C ASP A 198 -10.95 52.40 18.36
N PRO A 199 -11.46 51.65 19.35
CA PRO A 199 -10.98 50.30 19.68
C PRO A 199 -11.22 49.25 18.60
N ASN A 200 -12.03 49.53 17.58
CA ASN A 200 -12.51 48.54 16.60
C ASN A 200 -12.08 48.82 15.16
N PHE A 201 -10.98 49.56 14.96
CA PHE A 201 -10.41 49.85 13.62
C PHE A 201 -10.23 48.61 12.73
N TRP A 202 -10.02 47.44 13.32
CA TRP A 202 -9.77 46.18 12.61
C TRP A 202 -11.02 45.34 12.27
N ILE A 203 -12.24 45.80 12.59
CA ILE A 203 -13.48 45.01 12.43
C ILE A 203 -14.50 45.66 11.47
N LYS A 204 -14.05 46.21 10.34
CA LYS A 204 -14.97 46.51 9.24
C LYS A 204 -14.68 45.62 8.04
N LYS A 205 -15.50 44.57 7.93
CA LYS A 205 -15.65 43.73 6.76
C LYS A 205 -16.91 44.19 6.03
N ASP A 206 -16.78 44.31 4.72
CA ASP A 206 -17.73 44.92 3.79
C ASP A 206 -19.18 44.47 3.99
N ALA A 207 -20.08 45.44 4.01
CA ALA A 207 -21.50 45.22 3.78
C ALA A 207 -22.09 46.42 3.02
N ALA A 208 -22.22 46.24 1.71
CA ALA A 208 -23.13 47.03 0.90
C ALA A 208 -24.56 46.81 1.40
N THR A 209 -25.34 47.89 1.59
CA THR A 209 -26.79 47.92 1.34
C THR A 209 -27.22 49.37 1.14
N SER A 210 -27.98 49.57 0.07
CA SER A 210 -28.66 50.77 -0.41
C SER A 210 -29.55 51.47 0.63
N GLU A 211 -29.67 52.79 0.56
CA GLU A 211 -30.92 53.53 0.25
C GLU A 211 -30.78 55.05 0.54
N THR A 212 -30.87 55.80 -0.57
CA THR A 212 -31.70 57.00 -0.82
C THR A 212 -31.92 58.06 0.29
N THR A 213 -31.52 59.30 -0.01
CA THR A 213 -32.38 60.49 -0.27
C THR A 213 -31.77 61.76 0.35
N GLY A 214 -31.52 62.79 -0.48
CA GLY A 214 -31.08 64.10 0.00
C GLY A 214 -30.74 65.05 -1.14
N SER A 215 -31.77 65.52 -1.84
CA SER A 215 -31.69 66.53 -2.90
C SER A 215 -31.26 67.88 -2.32
N ALA A 216 -30.25 68.53 -2.91
CA ALA A 216 -30.10 69.98 -2.91
C ALA A 216 -29.26 70.41 -4.12
N ASN A 217 -29.95 71.06 -5.04
CA ASN A 217 -29.48 71.64 -6.28
C ASN A 217 -29.00 73.05 -5.95
N GLU A 218 -27.70 73.36 -6.07
CA GLU A 218 -27.21 74.75 -5.96
C GLU A 218 -26.03 74.97 -6.93
N SER A 219 -26.40 75.50 -8.10
CA SER A 219 -25.72 76.61 -8.78
C SER A 219 -24.20 76.54 -9.01
N ALA A 220 -23.80 76.05 -10.19
CA ALA A 220 -22.48 76.27 -10.77
C ALA A 220 -22.39 77.67 -11.44
N PRO A 221 -21.37 78.50 -11.14
CA PRO A 221 -20.96 79.61 -12.02
C PRO A 221 -19.98 79.10 -13.11
N PRO A 222 -19.89 79.79 -14.27
CA PRO A 222 -19.16 79.30 -15.43
C PRO A 222 -17.64 79.34 -15.22
N ALA A 223 -16.96 78.34 -15.77
CA ALA A 223 -15.51 78.21 -15.76
C ALA A 223 -14.83 79.33 -16.56
N ASP A 224 -13.84 79.96 -15.93
CA ASP A 224 -12.89 80.87 -16.55
C ASP A 224 -11.78 80.03 -17.25
N PRO A 225 -11.54 80.15 -18.56
CA PRO A 225 -10.56 79.32 -19.27
C PRO A 225 -9.16 79.93 -19.16
N ALA A 226 -8.59 79.95 -17.95
CA ALA A 226 -7.21 80.40 -17.74
C ALA A 226 -6.55 79.80 -16.50
N GLN A 227 -6.57 78.46 -16.36
CA GLN A 227 -5.56 77.77 -15.54
C GLN A 227 -5.07 76.48 -16.22
N PRO A 228 -3.74 76.27 -16.35
CA PRO A 228 -3.20 74.97 -16.71
C PRO A 228 -3.50 73.96 -15.59
N ALA A 229 -3.86 72.74 -15.96
CA ALA A 229 -4.00 71.63 -15.02
C ALA A 229 -2.69 71.43 -14.23
N PRO A 230 -2.74 71.16 -12.91
CA PRO A 230 -1.54 70.75 -12.18
C PRO A 230 -1.18 69.33 -12.62
N ASP A 231 0.04 69.18 -13.16
CA ASP A 231 0.62 67.87 -13.48
C ASP A 231 0.55 66.96 -12.24
N PRO A 232 0.02 65.72 -12.35
CA PRO A 232 -0.14 64.84 -11.19
C PRO A 232 1.19 64.23 -10.72
N PHE A 233 2.29 64.50 -11.42
CA PHE A 233 3.63 64.02 -11.07
C PHE A 233 4.65 65.11 -11.42
N GLY A 234 5.03 65.91 -10.41
CA GLY A 234 6.08 66.91 -10.56
C GLY A 234 7.40 66.24 -10.96
N ALA A 235 7.73 66.29 -12.25
CA ALA A 235 8.92 65.69 -12.83
C ALA A 235 9.93 66.78 -13.24
N THR A 236 10.55 67.39 -12.24
CA THR A 236 11.97 67.78 -12.38
C THR A 236 12.78 66.86 -11.48
N ALA A 237 12.98 65.62 -11.92
CA ALA A 237 13.88 64.67 -11.28
C ALA A 237 15.11 64.47 -12.16
N THR A 238 15.97 65.48 -12.25
CA THR A 238 17.39 65.20 -12.49
C THR A 238 17.93 64.49 -11.24
N PRO A 239 18.55 63.31 -11.37
CA PRO A 239 19.17 62.68 -10.20
C PRO A 239 20.25 63.64 -9.66
N PRO A 240 20.27 63.88 -8.34
CA PRO A 240 21.20 64.82 -7.74
C PRO A 240 22.64 64.30 -7.87
N SER A 241 23.61 65.20 -8.02
CA SER A 241 25.04 64.87 -8.12
C SER A 241 25.64 64.27 -6.84
N TRP A 242 24.92 64.37 -5.72
CA TRP A 242 25.17 63.61 -4.49
C TRP A 242 24.44 62.25 -4.53
N ASP A 243 24.24 61.71 -5.71
CA ASP A 243 24.12 60.28 -5.84
C ASP A 243 25.29 59.69 -6.61
N PRO A 244 26.50 59.69 -6.01
CA PRO A 244 27.62 58.95 -6.53
C PRO A 244 27.44 57.42 -6.38
N LEU A 245 26.32 56.95 -5.81
CA LEU A 245 26.01 55.52 -5.61
C LEU A 245 24.65 55.06 -6.15
N GLY A 246 23.92 55.89 -6.91
CA GLY A 246 22.64 55.52 -7.55
C GLY A 246 21.44 55.19 -6.65
N VAL A 247 21.31 55.74 -5.44
CA VAL A 247 20.26 55.49 -4.45
C VAL A 247 19.09 56.49 -4.60
N ALA A 248 18.45 56.51 -5.77
CA ALA A 248 17.26 57.32 -6.01
C ALA A 248 16.05 56.89 -5.13
N PRO A 249 15.27 57.81 -4.54
CA PRO A 249 14.15 57.46 -3.63
C PRO A 249 13.04 56.64 -4.31
N PHE A 250 12.85 56.85 -5.61
CA PHE A 250 11.94 56.06 -6.45
C PHE A 250 12.51 54.68 -6.83
N ALA A 251 13.79 54.42 -6.61
CA ALA A 251 14.45 53.15 -6.93
C ALA A 251 14.49 52.15 -5.76
N TRP A 252 14.02 52.55 -4.57
CA TRP A 252 13.85 51.67 -3.41
C TRP A 252 12.42 51.17 -3.20
N ASP A 253 11.51 51.57 -4.08
CA ASP A 253 10.16 51.03 -4.12
C ASP A 253 10.19 49.68 -4.86
N LEU A 254 10.74 48.67 -4.17
CA LEU A 254 10.65 47.29 -4.60
C LEU A 254 9.16 46.93 -4.67
N PRO A 255 8.69 46.27 -5.75
CA PRO A 255 7.31 45.79 -5.81
C PRO A 255 7.03 45.02 -4.53
N GLU A 256 5.99 45.42 -3.79
CA GLU A 256 5.56 44.72 -2.59
C GLU A 256 5.52 43.23 -2.92
N PRO A 257 6.23 42.37 -2.16
CA PRO A 257 6.29 40.95 -2.48
C PRO A 257 4.86 40.47 -2.58
N ALA A 258 4.47 40.00 -3.78
CA ALA A 258 3.11 39.55 -4.04
C ALA A 258 2.67 38.69 -2.85
N PRO A 259 1.53 38.99 -2.21
CA PRO A 259 1.16 38.35 -0.97
C PRO A 259 1.27 36.85 -1.19
N ILE A 260 2.20 36.22 -0.46
CA ILE A 260 2.42 34.78 -0.55
C ILE A 260 1.05 34.20 -0.23
N ARG A 261 0.36 33.69 -1.25
CA ARG A 261 -0.83 32.88 -1.06
C ARG A 261 -0.33 31.64 -0.35
N THR A 262 -0.26 31.72 0.98
CA THR A 262 -0.15 30.53 1.79
C THR A 262 -1.35 29.70 1.39
N PRO A 263 -1.16 28.52 0.77
CA PRO A 263 -2.29 27.66 0.48
C PRO A 263 -2.97 27.46 1.83
N VAL A 264 -4.21 27.91 1.94
CA VAL A 264 -5.01 27.70 3.14
C VAL A 264 -4.90 26.21 3.42
N PRO A 265 -4.31 25.77 4.54
CA PRO A 265 -4.18 24.35 4.79
C PRO A 265 -5.59 23.79 4.78
N ASP A 266 -5.88 22.93 3.80
CA ASP A 266 -7.15 22.23 3.70
C ASP A 266 -7.39 21.60 5.07
N ARG A 267 -8.34 22.17 5.83
CA ARG A 267 -8.72 21.64 7.14
C ARG A 267 -9.34 20.28 6.88
N LYS A 268 -8.50 19.22 6.91
CA LYS A 268 -8.96 17.84 6.88
C LYS A 268 -10.02 17.69 7.95
N GLN A 269 -11.26 17.42 7.55
CA GLN A 269 -12.35 17.22 8.48
C GLN A 269 -12.00 16.13 9.50
N PRO A 270 -12.34 16.31 10.79
CA PRO A 270 -12.03 15.34 11.82
C PRO A 270 -12.72 14.01 11.48
N ARG A 271 -11.93 12.93 11.40
CA ARG A 271 -12.45 11.60 11.09
C ARG A 271 -13.38 11.11 12.21
N SER A 272 -14.48 10.51 11.80
CA SER A 272 -15.46 9.94 12.73
C SER A 272 -14.88 8.76 13.50
N ARG A 273 -15.01 8.74 14.83
CA ARG A 273 -14.66 7.58 15.67
C ARG A 273 -15.55 6.35 15.39
N LEU A 274 -16.71 6.56 14.78
CA LEU A 274 -17.64 5.51 14.38
C LEU A 274 -17.06 4.54 13.34
N THR A 275 -16.30 5.05 12.37
CA THR A 275 -15.69 4.17 11.34
C THR A 275 -14.66 3.22 11.95
N THR A 276 -13.89 3.67 12.95
CA THR A 276 -12.93 2.81 13.64
C THR A 276 -13.61 1.77 14.53
N THR A 277 -14.69 2.12 15.22
CA THR A 277 -15.42 1.17 16.08
C THR A 277 -16.14 0.11 15.27
N ILE A 278 -16.80 0.49 14.16
CA ILE A 278 -17.49 -0.45 13.27
C ILE A 278 -16.51 -1.41 12.61
N LEU A 279 -15.35 -0.91 12.16
CA LEU A 279 -14.31 -1.75 11.57
C LEU A 279 -13.75 -2.76 12.59
N GLY A 280 -13.48 -2.30 13.82
CA GLY A 280 -13.05 -3.18 14.91
C GLY A 280 -14.08 -4.28 15.22
N LEU A 281 -15.37 -3.92 15.23
CA LEU A 281 -16.45 -4.88 15.49
C LEU A 281 -16.61 -5.90 14.35
N ALA A 282 -16.44 -5.48 13.10
CA ALA A 282 -16.46 -6.38 11.94
C ALA A 282 -15.32 -7.40 11.99
N VAL A 283 -14.11 -6.97 12.36
CA VAL A 283 -12.95 -7.87 12.54
C VAL A 283 -13.18 -8.85 13.67
N LEU A 284 -13.69 -8.38 14.82
CA LEU A 284 -14.01 -9.25 15.96
C LEU A 284 -15.10 -10.28 15.62
N ALA A 285 -16.13 -9.87 14.89
CA ALA A 285 -17.20 -10.77 14.45
C ALA A 285 -16.68 -11.85 13.48
N ALA A 286 -15.82 -11.47 12.53
CA ALA A 286 -15.18 -12.42 11.63
C ALA A 286 -14.26 -13.41 12.38
N ALA A 287 -13.45 -12.91 13.31
CA ALA A 287 -12.56 -13.73 14.12
C ALA A 287 -13.32 -14.70 15.02
N ALA A 288 -14.42 -14.25 15.65
CA ALA A 288 -15.28 -15.11 16.45
C ALA A 288 -15.94 -16.20 15.59
N ALA A 289 -16.46 -15.86 14.42
CA ALA A 289 -17.06 -16.84 13.51
C ALA A 289 -16.03 -17.88 13.03
N ALA A 290 -14.81 -17.46 12.71
CA ALA A 290 -13.73 -18.37 12.34
C ALA A 290 -13.31 -19.29 13.49
N ALA A 291 -13.19 -18.76 14.71
CA ALA A 291 -12.85 -19.53 15.90
C ALA A 291 -13.93 -20.59 16.21
N VAL A 292 -15.20 -20.22 16.07
CA VAL A 292 -16.33 -21.16 16.24
C VAL A 292 -16.30 -22.24 15.16
N ALA A 293 -16.07 -21.88 13.90
CA ALA A 293 -15.96 -22.84 12.80
C ALA A 293 -14.85 -23.86 13.06
N ALA A 294 -13.67 -23.40 13.47
CA ALA A 294 -12.54 -24.26 13.79
C ALA A 294 -12.78 -25.16 15.02
N ALA A 295 -13.46 -24.66 16.04
CA ALA A 295 -13.71 -25.41 17.27
C ALA A 295 -14.83 -26.46 17.14
N THR A 296 -15.81 -26.22 16.27
CA THR A 296 -17.02 -27.06 16.16
C THR A 296 -17.03 -27.95 14.93
N GLY A 297 -16.13 -27.74 13.97
CA GLY A 297 -16.12 -28.48 12.70
C GLY A 297 -17.39 -28.25 11.87
N MET A 298 -18.11 -27.15 12.09
CA MET A 298 -19.34 -26.84 11.35
C MET A 298 -19.01 -26.54 9.87
N GLU A 299 -19.27 -27.51 9.01
CA GLU A 299 -19.13 -27.38 7.54
C GLU A 299 -19.97 -26.23 6.96
N TRP A 300 -21.00 -25.79 7.70
CA TRP A 300 -21.84 -24.67 7.32
C TRP A 300 -21.12 -23.31 7.40
N LEU A 301 -20.04 -23.15 8.18
CA LEU A 301 -19.27 -21.90 8.25
C LEU A 301 -18.16 -21.86 7.20
N THR A 302 -18.55 -21.71 5.94
CA THR A 302 -17.59 -21.52 4.85
C THR A 302 -16.86 -20.17 4.98
N PRO A 303 -15.62 -20.04 4.45
CA PRO A 303 -14.88 -18.76 4.47
C PRO A 303 -15.68 -17.58 3.88
N ALA A 304 -16.50 -17.84 2.85
CA ALA A 304 -17.39 -16.85 2.27
C ALA A 304 -18.47 -16.34 3.25
N ARG A 305 -19.03 -17.23 4.09
CA ARG A 305 -20.03 -16.86 5.11
C ARG A 305 -19.41 -16.08 6.27
N ILE A 306 -18.19 -16.40 6.66
CA ILE A 306 -17.43 -15.60 7.63
C ILE A 306 -17.22 -14.18 7.10
N GLY A 307 -16.86 -14.05 5.82
CA GLY A 307 -16.79 -12.77 5.12
C GLY A 307 -18.13 -12.03 5.07
N ALA A 308 -19.24 -12.74 4.82
CA ALA A 308 -20.59 -12.18 4.79
C ALA A 308 -21.03 -11.63 6.15
N ILE A 309 -20.67 -12.28 7.26
CA ILE A 309 -20.93 -11.79 8.63
C ILE A 309 -20.20 -10.45 8.87
N ALA A 310 -18.93 -10.35 8.47
CA ALA A 310 -18.18 -9.10 8.56
C ALA A 310 -18.82 -7.97 7.72
N LEU A 311 -19.29 -8.32 6.53
CA LEU A 311 -19.96 -7.40 5.61
C LEU A 311 -21.32 -6.94 6.15
N ALA A 312 -22.07 -7.83 6.81
CA ALA A 312 -23.32 -7.49 7.47
C ALA A 312 -23.11 -6.46 8.60
N VAL A 313 -22.05 -6.61 9.40
CA VAL A 313 -21.68 -5.63 10.44
C VAL A 313 -21.33 -4.26 9.83
N ILE A 314 -20.58 -4.27 8.73
CA ILE A 314 -20.21 -3.05 7.99
C ILE A 314 -21.44 -2.39 7.36
N GLY A 315 -22.36 -3.18 6.80
CA GLY A 315 -23.63 -2.71 6.26
C GLY A 315 -24.52 -2.06 7.32
N LEU A 316 -24.62 -2.69 8.51
CA LEU A 316 -25.32 -2.11 9.66
C LEU A 316 -24.68 -0.79 10.10
N GLY A 317 -23.35 -0.76 10.15
CA GLY A 317 -22.58 0.45 10.47
C GLY A 317 -22.74 1.58 9.44
N LEU A 318 -22.91 1.26 8.16
CA LEU A 318 -23.24 2.23 7.11
C LEU A 318 -24.67 2.78 7.27
N LEU A 319 -25.65 1.92 7.58
CA LEU A 319 -27.01 2.33 7.88
C LEU A 319 -27.05 3.32 9.05
N LEU A 320 -26.40 2.97 10.17
CA LEU A 320 -26.25 3.86 11.32
C LEU A 320 -25.49 5.15 10.97
N GLY A 321 -24.42 5.04 10.17
CA GLY A 321 -23.60 6.16 9.73
C GLY A 321 -24.32 7.13 8.78
N ALA A 322 -25.31 6.65 8.01
CA ALA A 322 -26.15 7.46 7.15
C ALA A 322 -27.08 8.38 7.96
N PHE A 323 -27.69 7.87 9.03
CA PHE A 323 -28.50 8.70 9.94
C PHE A 323 -27.65 9.76 10.68
N LEU A 324 -26.40 9.43 11.01
CA LEU A 324 -25.50 10.34 11.73
C LEU A 324 -24.68 11.29 10.83
N HIS A 325 -24.94 11.33 9.51
CA HIS A 325 -24.22 12.16 8.52
C HIS A 325 -22.68 12.02 8.58
N ARG A 326 -22.16 10.88 9.05
CA ARG A 326 -20.72 10.69 9.37
C ARG A 326 -20.11 9.36 8.87
N GLY A 327 -20.71 8.71 7.86
CA GLY A 327 -20.36 7.35 7.42
C GLY A 327 -19.40 7.17 6.22
N HIS A 328 -18.98 8.24 5.54
CA HIS A 328 -18.30 8.16 4.23
C HIS A 328 -16.97 7.37 4.22
N GLY A 329 -16.32 7.20 5.38
CA GLY A 329 -15.08 6.43 5.47
C GLY A 329 -15.25 4.92 5.31
N LEU A 330 -16.46 4.38 5.56
CA LEU A 330 -16.69 2.93 5.46
C LEU A 330 -16.78 2.47 3.99
N LEU A 331 -17.27 3.32 3.08
CA LEU A 331 -17.45 3.01 1.65
C LEU A 331 -16.18 2.49 0.98
N VAL A 332 -15.02 3.03 1.36
CA VAL A 332 -13.71 2.63 0.82
C VAL A 332 -13.34 1.20 1.22
N VAL A 333 -13.82 0.73 2.39
CA VAL A 333 -13.57 -0.62 2.89
C VAL A 333 -14.62 -1.60 2.38
N THR A 334 -15.87 -1.16 2.20
CA THR A 334 -16.97 -2.01 1.74
C THR A 334 -16.74 -2.53 0.33
N GLY A 335 -16.20 -1.73 -0.60
CA GLY A 335 -15.96 -2.13 -1.99
C GLY A 335 -15.06 -3.37 -2.12
N PRO A 336 -13.81 -3.34 -1.60
CA PRO A 336 -12.92 -4.49 -1.61
C PRO A 336 -13.50 -5.72 -0.90
N LEU A 337 -14.20 -5.52 0.22
CA LEU A 337 -14.79 -6.62 0.98
C LEU A 337 -15.95 -7.29 0.22
N ILE A 338 -16.80 -6.52 -0.45
CA ILE A 338 -17.85 -7.05 -1.35
C ILE A 338 -17.20 -7.87 -2.46
N GLY A 339 -16.15 -7.34 -3.10
CA GLY A 339 -15.41 -8.06 -4.14
C GLY A 339 -14.86 -9.40 -3.65
N PHE A 340 -14.25 -9.41 -2.47
CA PHE A 340 -13.73 -10.63 -1.84
C PHE A 340 -14.82 -11.65 -1.54
N VAL A 341 -15.94 -11.23 -0.94
CA VAL A 341 -17.05 -12.14 -0.59
C VAL A 341 -17.67 -12.73 -1.85
N VAL A 342 -17.92 -11.92 -2.88
CA VAL A 342 -18.46 -12.39 -4.16
C VAL A 342 -17.52 -13.39 -4.82
N LEU A 343 -16.22 -13.08 -4.87
CA LEU A 343 -15.21 -13.97 -5.45
C LEU A 343 -15.09 -15.28 -4.66
N ALA A 344 -15.04 -15.21 -3.33
CA ALA A 344 -14.96 -16.38 -2.45
C ALA A 344 -16.23 -17.25 -2.53
N SER A 345 -17.40 -16.64 -2.74
CA SER A 345 -18.65 -17.37 -2.97
C SER A 345 -18.68 -18.08 -4.32
N LEU A 346 -18.02 -17.54 -5.34
CA LEU A 346 -17.94 -18.17 -6.67
C LEU A 346 -17.00 -19.38 -6.70
N VAL A 347 -15.93 -19.37 -5.91
CA VAL A 347 -14.92 -20.46 -5.90
C VAL A 347 -15.40 -21.70 -5.14
N GLY A 348 -16.40 -21.57 -4.27
CA GLY A 348 -16.93 -22.69 -3.48
C GLY A 348 -15.94 -23.18 -2.39
N PRO A 349 -16.41 -24.03 -1.46
CA PRO A 349 -15.52 -24.64 -0.48
C PRO A 349 -14.52 -25.56 -1.18
N ILE A 350 -13.22 -25.34 -0.95
CA ILE A 350 -12.18 -26.25 -1.43
C ILE A 350 -12.26 -27.51 -0.56
N ASP A 351 -12.73 -28.61 -1.15
CA ASP A 351 -12.75 -29.91 -0.49
C ASP A 351 -11.34 -30.50 -0.45
N THR A 352 -10.67 -30.30 0.69
CA THR A 352 -9.32 -30.81 0.92
C THR A 352 -9.30 -32.28 1.30
N SER A 353 -10.46 -32.94 1.46
CA SER A 353 -10.52 -34.36 1.83
C SER A 353 -9.97 -35.29 0.74
N ARG A 354 -10.05 -34.86 -0.52
CA ARG A 354 -9.57 -35.61 -1.71
C ARG A 354 -8.14 -35.24 -2.12
N TRP A 355 -7.35 -34.70 -1.18
CA TRP A 355 -5.95 -34.33 -1.40
C TRP A 355 -5.04 -35.31 -0.66
N GLY A 356 -3.84 -35.52 -1.19
CA GLY A 356 -2.86 -36.47 -0.65
C GLY A 356 -3.09 -37.92 -1.12
N PRO A 357 -2.34 -38.87 -0.54
CA PRO A 357 -2.46 -40.29 -0.90
C PRO A 357 -3.80 -40.86 -0.41
N GLN A 358 -4.54 -41.49 -1.30
CA GLN A 358 -5.82 -42.17 -1.03
C GLN A 358 -5.68 -43.65 -1.37
N GLN A 359 -6.01 -44.53 -0.42
CA GLN A 359 -5.94 -45.97 -0.60
C GLN A 359 -7.31 -46.59 -0.32
N TYR A 360 -7.84 -47.32 -1.30
CA TYR A 360 -9.12 -48.03 -1.18
C TYR A 360 -8.93 -49.49 -1.55
N ALA A 361 -9.44 -50.40 -0.72
CA ALA A 361 -9.32 -51.85 -0.93
C ALA A 361 -10.67 -52.58 -0.72
N PRO A 362 -11.68 -52.30 -1.57
CA PRO A 362 -13.00 -52.92 -1.45
C PRO A 362 -12.95 -54.42 -1.75
N ARG A 363 -13.64 -55.22 -0.94
CA ARG A 363 -13.64 -56.69 -1.05
C ARG A 363 -14.93 -57.27 -1.64
N THR A 364 -16.00 -56.49 -1.60
CA THR A 364 -17.34 -56.92 -2.03
C THR A 364 -17.98 -55.89 -2.96
N ALA A 365 -18.92 -56.34 -3.79
CA ALA A 365 -19.69 -55.45 -4.66
C ALA A 365 -20.45 -54.33 -3.91
N ALA A 366 -20.77 -54.52 -2.63
CA ALA A 366 -21.45 -53.50 -1.81
C ALA A 366 -20.50 -52.40 -1.29
N GLU A 367 -19.20 -52.71 -1.18
CA GLU A 367 -18.15 -51.77 -0.73
C GLU A 367 -17.56 -50.97 -1.90
N LEU A 368 -17.74 -51.49 -3.12
CA LEU A 368 -17.31 -50.84 -4.34
C LEU A 368 -18.16 -49.60 -4.60
N GLN A 369 -17.55 -48.43 -4.49
CA GLN A 369 -18.19 -47.15 -4.75
C GLN A 369 -18.29 -46.90 -6.26
N PRO A 370 -19.32 -46.19 -6.72
CA PRO A 370 -19.47 -45.86 -8.14
C PRO A 370 -18.41 -44.87 -8.64
N GLU A 371 -17.81 -44.07 -7.74
CA GLU A 371 -16.86 -43.02 -8.07
C GLU A 371 -15.72 -42.98 -7.03
N TYR A 372 -14.48 -43.00 -7.51
CA TYR A 372 -13.28 -42.74 -6.73
C TYR A 372 -12.52 -41.58 -7.36
N ALA A 373 -12.41 -40.47 -6.64
CA ALA A 373 -11.86 -39.25 -7.21
C ALA A 373 -10.79 -38.63 -6.32
N VAL A 374 -9.65 -38.29 -6.91
CA VAL A 374 -8.55 -37.57 -6.27
C VAL A 374 -8.29 -36.28 -7.04
N GLN A 375 -8.28 -35.15 -6.31
CA GLN A 375 -7.98 -33.87 -6.92
C GLN A 375 -6.48 -33.65 -7.06
N MET A 376 -5.74 -33.97 -6.00
CA MET A 376 -4.29 -33.77 -5.97
C MET A 376 -3.64 -34.84 -5.11
N GLY A 377 -2.92 -35.79 -5.70
CA GLY A 377 -2.27 -36.86 -4.95
C GLY A 377 -2.12 -38.17 -5.72
N GLU A 378 -1.94 -39.25 -4.97
CA GLU A 378 -1.87 -40.61 -5.54
C GLU A 378 -3.11 -41.39 -5.08
N LEU A 379 -3.78 -42.05 -6.02
CA LEU A 379 -4.92 -42.91 -5.76
C LEU A 379 -4.51 -44.37 -5.99
N GLU A 380 -4.57 -45.19 -4.95
CA GLU A 380 -4.34 -46.63 -5.04
C GLU A 380 -5.67 -47.36 -4.80
N LEU A 381 -6.16 -48.05 -5.84
CA LEU A 381 -7.38 -48.85 -5.79
C LEU A 381 -7.01 -50.33 -5.90
N ASP A 382 -7.00 -51.03 -4.76
CA ASP A 382 -6.67 -52.44 -4.67
C ASP A 382 -7.94 -53.31 -4.77
N LEU A 383 -8.21 -53.84 -5.96
CA LEU A 383 -9.35 -54.71 -6.23
C LEU A 383 -9.00 -56.19 -6.20
N ARG A 384 -7.78 -56.60 -5.84
CA ARG A 384 -7.33 -58.01 -5.98
C ARG A 384 -8.18 -59.03 -5.23
N ASN A 385 -8.83 -58.61 -4.14
CA ASN A 385 -9.71 -59.45 -3.32
C ASN A 385 -11.20 -59.19 -3.59
N LEU A 386 -11.53 -58.50 -4.68
CA LEU A 386 -12.91 -58.14 -5.02
C LEU A 386 -13.65 -59.35 -5.58
N THR A 387 -14.86 -59.57 -5.07
CA THR A 387 -15.81 -60.54 -5.63
C THR A 387 -17.02 -59.79 -6.19
N LEU A 388 -17.16 -59.81 -7.52
CA LEU A 388 -18.36 -59.31 -8.19
C LEU A 388 -19.39 -60.44 -8.34
N THR A 389 -20.65 -60.10 -8.13
CA THR A 389 -21.81 -60.97 -8.41
C THR A 389 -22.63 -60.46 -9.60
N GLU A 390 -22.46 -59.20 -9.98
CA GLU A 390 -23.22 -58.49 -11.03
C GLU A 390 -22.30 -57.48 -11.71
N ASP A 391 -22.63 -57.12 -12.95
CA ASP A 391 -21.90 -56.10 -13.71
C ASP A 391 -21.93 -54.75 -12.99
N ARG A 392 -20.79 -54.06 -12.96
CA ARG A 392 -20.64 -52.77 -12.31
C ARG A 392 -19.78 -51.82 -13.12
N THR A 393 -20.09 -50.54 -13.00
CA THR A 393 -19.29 -49.46 -13.57
C THR A 393 -18.72 -48.62 -12.45
N VAL A 394 -17.42 -48.34 -12.52
CA VAL A 394 -16.69 -47.53 -11.55
C VAL A 394 -15.93 -46.44 -12.31
N ALA A 395 -16.17 -45.19 -11.91
CA ALA A 395 -15.44 -44.04 -12.40
C ALA A 395 -14.24 -43.75 -11.48
N VAL A 396 -13.07 -43.56 -12.07
CA VAL A 396 -11.83 -43.21 -11.39
C VAL A 396 -11.35 -41.86 -11.95
N GLU A 397 -11.54 -40.79 -11.18
CA GLU A 397 -11.19 -39.44 -11.60
C GLU A 397 -9.91 -38.95 -10.92
N THR A 398 -8.87 -38.67 -11.69
CA THR A 398 -7.61 -38.14 -11.19
C THR A 398 -7.30 -36.81 -11.87
N ARG A 399 -7.38 -35.71 -11.11
CA ARG A 399 -7.11 -34.37 -11.69
C ARG A 399 -5.61 -34.10 -11.78
N PHE A 400 -4.89 -34.25 -10.67
CA PHE A 400 -3.44 -34.03 -10.60
C PHE A 400 -2.75 -35.14 -9.79
N GLY A 401 -1.97 -35.96 -10.47
CA GLY A 401 -1.16 -37.02 -9.86
C GLY A 401 -1.39 -38.38 -10.52
N ASN A 402 -1.19 -39.46 -9.79
CA ASN A 402 -1.17 -40.80 -10.36
C ASN A 402 -2.29 -41.67 -9.80
N SER A 403 -2.82 -42.56 -10.62
CA SER A 403 -3.77 -43.60 -10.16
C SER A 403 -3.23 -44.98 -10.47
N ARG A 404 -3.13 -45.83 -9.44
CA ARG A 404 -2.74 -47.24 -9.56
C ARG A 404 -3.92 -48.13 -9.23
N ILE A 405 -4.37 -48.91 -10.20
CA ILE A 405 -5.46 -49.87 -10.05
C ILE A 405 -4.88 -51.29 -10.08
N LEU A 406 -5.15 -52.09 -9.06
CA LEU A 406 -4.70 -53.48 -8.97
C LEU A 406 -5.89 -54.43 -9.15
N LEU A 407 -5.87 -55.24 -10.20
CA LEU A 407 -6.98 -56.13 -10.58
C LEU A 407 -6.74 -57.58 -10.13
N PRO A 408 -7.82 -58.35 -9.82
CA PRO A 408 -7.74 -59.80 -9.65
C PRO A 408 -7.28 -60.51 -10.94
N PRO A 409 -6.73 -61.74 -10.83
CA PRO A 409 -6.32 -62.51 -12.01
C PRO A 409 -7.51 -62.98 -12.88
N ASN A 410 -8.67 -63.25 -12.27
CA ASN A 410 -9.82 -63.91 -12.92
C ASN A 410 -11.01 -62.96 -13.19
N LEU A 411 -10.82 -61.64 -13.04
CA LEU A 411 -11.92 -60.69 -13.22
C LEU A 411 -11.99 -60.21 -14.67
N ASP A 412 -13.18 -60.34 -15.25
CA ASP A 412 -13.58 -59.74 -16.53
C ASP A 412 -13.71 -58.21 -16.35
N VAL A 413 -12.90 -57.43 -17.08
CA VAL A 413 -12.89 -55.96 -16.99
C VAL A 413 -13.00 -55.33 -18.37
N ASP A 414 -13.68 -54.19 -18.45
CA ASP A 414 -13.69 -53.34 -19.64
C ASP A 414 -13.13 -51.98 -19.28
N ILE A 415 -11.95 -51.65 -19.80
CA ILE A 415 -11.18 -50.48 -19.38
C ILE A 415 -11.28 -49.40 -20.44
N THR A 416 -11.88 -48.26 -20.08
CA THR A 416 -11.90 -47.04 -20.87
C THR A 416 -11.05 -46.00 -20.18
N CYS A 417 -10.07 -45.42 -20.87
CA CYS A 417 -9.27 -44.34 -20.30
C CYS A 417 -9.34 -43.08 -21.15
N THR A 418 -9.61 -41.97 -20.49
CA THR A 418 -9.62 -40.63 -21.06
C THR A 418 -8.52 -39.82 -20.41
N GLU A 419 -7.43 -39.57 -21.13
CA GLU A 419 -6.30 -38.80 -20.62
C GLU A 419 -6.10 -37.51 -21.42
N ARG A 420 -5.98 -36.37 -20.73
CA ARG A 420 -5.84 -35.05 -21.39
C ARG A 420 -4.38 -34.60 -21.54
N ALA A 421 -3.57 -34.78 -20.50
CA ALA A 421 -2.17 -34.35 -20.48
C ALA A 421 -1.26 -35.44 -19.87
N SER A 422 -1.36 -36.65 -20.42
CA SER A 422 -0.59 -37.84 -20.01
C SER A 422 -0.28 -38.77 -21.19
N SER A 423 0.58 -39.77 -20.97
CA SER A 423 0.84 -40.85 -21.91
C SER A 423 -0.29 -41.88 -21.89
N PRO A 424 -0.87 -42.24 -23.05
CA PRO A 424 -2.07 -43.08 -23.11
C PRO A 424 -1.90 -44.40 -22.36
N CYS A 425 -2.96 -44.81 -21.65
CA CYS A 425 -2.97 -46.04 -20.88
C CYS A 425 -2.60 -47.25 -21.76
N PRO A 426 -1.67 -48.10 -21.32
CA PRO A 426 -1.22 -49.25 -22.10
C PRO A 426 -2.29 -50.35 -22.21
N THR A 427 -3.26 -50.38 -21.29
CA THR A 427 -4.31 -51.40 -21.20
C THR A 427 -5.68 -50.76 -21.40
N GLN A 428 -6.23 -50.86 -22.62
CA GLN A 428 -7.57 -50.41 -22.96
C GLN A 428 -8.40 -51.53 -23.60
N GLY A 429 -9.71 -51.47 -23.39
CA GLY A 429 -10.69 -52.41 -23.88
C GLY A 429 -10.96 -53.57 -22.94
N PHE A 430 -11.61 -54.59 -23.49
CA PHE A 430 -12.06 -55.75 -22.72
C PHE A 430 -10.92 -56.74 -22.46
N ASP A 431 -10.71 -57.08 -21.19
CA ASP A 431 -9.77 -58.11 -20.73
C ASP A 431 -10.53 -59.17 -19.92
N ALA A 432 -10.46 -60.41 -20.42
CA ALA A 432 -11.25 -61.54 -19.94
C ALA A 432 -10.63 -62.29 -18.73
N GLY A 433 -9.54 -61.77 -18.17
CA GLY A 433 -8.81 -62.45 -17.10
C GLY A 433 -8.22 -63.81 -17.52
N ALA A 434 -7.68 -64.54 -16.54
CA ALA A 434 -7.01 -65.83 -16.76
C ALA A 434 -7.96 -67.02 -17.01
N ASP A 435 -9.22 -66.93 -16.57
CA ASP A 435 -10.25 -67.96 -16.70
C ASP A 435 -11.19 -67.78 -17.92
N GLY A 436 -11.04 -66.64 -18.61
CA GLY A 436 -11.82 -66.21 -19.76
C GLY A 436 -13.19 -65.65 -19.37
N ARG A 437 -14.00 -65.25 -20.37
CA ARG A 437 -15.35 -64.67 -20.18
C ARG A 437 -16.30 -65.64 -19.48
N LYS A 438 -16.31 -65.61 -18.15
CA LYS A 438 -17.13 -66.50 -17.31
C LYS A 438 -17.79 -65.76 -16.16
N GLY A 439 -17.37 -64.52 -15.88
CA GLY A 439 -17.83 -63.72 -14.76
C GLY A 439 -18.63 -62.49 -15.18
N PRO A 440 -19.14 -61.76 -14.18
CA PRO A 440 -19.66 -60.40 -14.37
C PRO A 440 -18.54 -59.44 -14.77
N VAL A 441 -18.90 -58.44 -15.57
CA VAL A 441 -17.97 -57.47 -16.14
C VAL A 441 -17.88 -56.23 -15.25
N LEU A 442 -16.65 -55.83 -14.91
CA LEU A 442 -16.37 -54.55 -14.26
C LEU A 442 -15.90 -53.52 -15.31
N THR A 443 -16.73 -52.54 -15.60
CA THR A 443 -16.38 -51.40 -16.46
C THR A 443 -15.64 -50.34 -15.65
N LEU A 444 -14.41 -50.02 -16.05
CA LEU A 444 -13.56 -49.02 -15.41
C LEU A 444 -13.43 -47.82 -16.35
N ASP A 445 -13.98 -46.68 -15.93
CA ASP A 445 -13.82 -45.41 -16.65
C ASP A 445 -12.79 -44.55 -15.91
N ILE A 446 -11.62 -44.37 -16.51
CA ILE A 446 -10.47 -43.71 -15.90
C ILE A 446 -10.27 -42.35 -16.59
N ASP A 447 -10.68 -41.24 -15.96
CA ASP A 447 -10.39 -39.87 -16.43
C ASP A 447 -9.18 -39.32 -15.67
N THR A 448 -8.05 -39.16 -16.37
CA THR A 448 -6.85 -38.53 -15.81
C THR A 448 -6.55 -37.23 -16.54
N ALA A 449 -6.62 -36.10 -15.83
CA ALA A 449 -6.32 -34.80 -16.42
C ALA A 449 -4.80 -34.58 -16.55
N PHE A 450 -4.04 -34.75 -15.45
CA PHE A 450 -2.59 -34.55 -15.41
C PHE A 450 -1.90 -35.62 -14.53
N GLY A 451 -1.00 -36.41 -15.12
CA GLY A 451 -0.25 -37.50 -14.47
C GLY A 451 -0.62 -38.88 -15.02
N ASN A 452 -0.09 -39.96 -14.47
CA ASN A 452 -0.16 -41.28 -15.10
C ASN A 452 -1.18 -42.21 -14.43
N SER A 453 -1.88 -43.01 -15.24
CA SER A 453 -2.71 -44.11 -14.74
C SER A 453 -2.10 -45.47 -15.11
N GLU A 454 -1.95 -46.33 -14.10
CA GLU A 454 -1.40 -47.68 -14.24
C GLU A 454 -2.44 -48.70 -13.79
N VAL A 455 -2.72 -49.69 -14.66
CA VAL A 455 -3.55 -50.84 -14.32
C VAL A 455 -2.66 -52.07 -14.30
N HIS A 456 -2.53 -52.71 -13.15
CA HIS A 456 -1.76 -53.94 -12.99
C HIS A 456 -2.67 -55.10 -12.66
N ARG A 457 -2.45 -56.24 -13.30
CA ARG A 457 -3.11 -57.50 -12.96
C ARG A 457 -2.20 -58.30 -12.02
N GLY A 458 -2.76 -58.77 -10.91
CA GLY A 458 -2.07 -59.54 -9.88
C GLY A 458 -1.88 -61.01 -10.19
#